data_AF-A0A2E7MXS1-F1
#
_entry.id   AF-A0A2E7MXS1-F1
#
_cell.length_a   1.000
_cell.length_b   1.000
_cell.length_c   1.000
_cell.angle_alpha   90.00
_cell.angle_beta   90.00
_cell.angle_gamma   90.00
#
_symmetry.space_group_name_H-M   'P 1'
#
loop_
_entity.id
_entity.type
_entity.pdbx_description
1 polymer ?
#
loop_
_entity_poly.entity_id
_entity_poly.type
_entity_poly.pdbx_seq_one_letter_code
_entity_poly.pdbx_strand_id
1 'polypeptide(L)' 'MATDLKTNSEAFWLTRFFGGKDKGSCVQVTMPRENKPARSAADNFFDHISLTREEARELSIELMLFANKREEESL' A
#
# COMPACT_ATOMS: atom_id res chain seq x y z
N MET A 1 -3.58 -17.50 0.62
CA MET A 1 -4.93 -16.93 0.47
C MET A 1 -4.83 -15.43 0.68
N ALA A 2 -5.47 -14.63 -0.18
CA ALA A 2 -5.54 -13.18 -0.06
C ALA A 2 -6.91 -12.78 0.52
N THR A 3 -6.98 -11.66 1.23
CA THR A 3 -8.20 -11.15 1.84
C THR A 3 -8.26 -9.64 1.69
N ASP A 4 -9.30 -9.13 1.06
CA ASP A 4 -9.53 -7.69 0.97
C ASP A 4 -9.92 -7.13 2.34
N LEU A 5 -9.34 -5.98 2.68
CA LEU A 5 -9.58 -5.28 3.93
C LEU A 5 -10.52 -4.10 3.69
N LYS A 6 -11.33 -3.79 4.70
CA LYS A 6 -12.16 -2.60 4.67
C LYS A 6 -11.29 -1.35 4.63
N THR A 7 -11.65 -0.42 3.75
CA THR A 7 -11.09 0.94 3.66
C THR A 7 -12.25 1.93 3.57
N ASN A 8 -12.04 3.15 4.06
CA ASN A 8 -12.99 4.26 3.89
C ASN A 8 -12.60 5.18 2.72
N SER A 9 -11.52 4.85 2.00
CA SER A 9 -11.00 5.62 0.87
C SER A 9 -11.57 5.09 -0.43
N GLU A 10 -11.95 5.99 -1.34
CA GLU A 10 -12.24 5.65 -2.73
C GLU A 10 -10.98 5.65 -3.61
N ALA A 11 -9.86 6.16 -3.08
CA ALA A 11 -8.62 6.33 -3.85
C ALA A 11 -7.77 5.05 -3.95
N PHE A 12 -7.97 4.08 -3.05
CA PHE A 12 -7.17 2.85 -3.01
C PHE A 12 -7.91 1.70 -2.34
N TRP A 13 -7.49 0.47 -2.63
CA TRP A 13 -7.94 -0.76 -1.97
C TRP A 13 -6.79 -1.46 -1.26
N LEU A 14 -7.16 -2.24 -0.25
CA LEU A 14 -6.23 -2.94 0.64
C LEU A 14 -6.46 -4.44 0.54
N THR A 15 -5.40 -5.22 0.30
CA THR A 15 -5.46 -6.67 0.27
C THR A 15 -4.38 -7.25 1.17
N ARG A 16 -4.77 -8.00 2.21
CA ARG A 16 -3.84 -8.77 3.03
C ARG A 16 -3.49 -10.07 2.35
N PHE A 17 -2.22 -10.42 2.34
CA PHE A 17 -1.74 -11.69 1.79
C PHE A 17 -0.60 -12.27 2.64
N PHE A 18 -0.15 -13.48 2.29
CA PHE A 18 1.03 -14.11 2.88
C PHE A 18 2.21 -13.90 1.93
N GLY A 19 3.21 -13.11 2.35
CA GLY A 19 4.38 -12.72 1.57
C GLY A 19 5.52 -13.73 1.58
N GLY A 20 5.26 -14.97 2.01
CA GLY A 20 6.26 -16.02 2.18
C GLY A 20 6.74 -16.16 3.63
N LYS A 21 7.55 -17.19 3.87
CA LYS A 21 8.00 -17.58 5.22
C LYS A 21 8.71 -16.45 5.96
N ASP A 22 9.52 -15.67 5.24
CA ASP A 22 10.37 -14.65 5.84
C ASP A 22 9.63 -13.33 6.09
N LYS A 23 8.65 -12.97 5.25
CA LYS A 23 7.87 -11.73 5.36
C LYS A 23 6.57 -11.88 6.14
N GLY A 24 6.12 -13.12 6.36
CA GLY A 24 4.88 -13.41 7.07
C GLY A 24 3.68 -12.81 6.34
N SER A 25 2.79 -12.17 7.08
CA SER A 25 1.60 -11.53 6.49
C SER A 25 1.87 -10.07 6.14
N CYS A 26 1.54 -9.73 4.89
CA CYS A 26 1.75 -8.43 4.27
C CYS A 26 0.42 -7.79 3.89
N VAL A 27 0.45 -6.51 3.53
CA VAL A 27 -0.67 -5.79 2.94
C VAL A 27 -0.25 -5.15 1.63
N GLN A 28 -1.08 -5.26 0.62
CA GLN A 28 -0.94 -4.54 -0.64
C GLN A 28 -1.88 -3.34 -0.62
N VAL A 29 -1.34 -2.15 -0.91
CA VAL A 29 -2.13 -0.94 -1.18
C VAL A 29 -2.11 -0.73 -2.69
N THR A 30 -3.28 -0.75 -3.31
CA THR A 30 -3.40 -0.68 -4.77
C THR A 30 -4.23 0.53 -5.15
N MET A 31 -3.84 1.20 -6.22
CA MET A 31 -4.42 2.46 -6.70
C MET A 31 -4.64 2.42 -8.22
N PRO A 32 -5.62 3.17 -8.74
CA PRO A 32 -5.83 3.30 -10.19
C PRO A 32 -4.57 3.84 -10.86
N ARG A 33 -4.26 3.31 -12.05
CA ARG A 33 -3.12 3.80 -12.83
C ARG A 33 -3.55 4.96 -13.72
N GLU A 34 -2.95 6.13 -13.55
CA GLU A 34 -3.20 7.31 -14.39
C GLU A 34 -2.03 7.62 -15.33
N ASN A 35 -2.32 7.90 -16.61
CA ASN A 35 -1.38 8.50 -17.59
C ASN A 35 -0.01 7.79 -17.76
N LYS A 36 0.03 6.49 -18.04
CA LYS A 36 1.30 5.75 -18.23
C LYS A 36 1.35 4.93 -19.54
N PRO A 37 2.55 4.72 -20.12
CA PRO A 37 2.73 3.90 -21.32
C PRO A 37 2.35 2.45 -21.07
N ALA A 38 1.92 1.75 -22.13
CA ALA A 38 1.53 0.35 -22.05
C ALA A 38 2.67 -0.52 -21.50
N ARG A 39 2.36 -1.35 -20.50
CA ARG A 39 3.16 -2.45 -19.97
C ARG A 39 2.60 -3.78 -20.50
N SER A 40 3.12 -4.90 -20.00
CA SER A 40 2.52 -6.22 -20.20
C SER A 40 1.03 -6.20 -19.85
N ALA A 41 0.22 -7.05 -20.50
CA ALA A 41 -1.24 -7.07 -20.29
C ALA A 41 -1.66 -7.24 -18.81
N ALA A 42 -0.83 -7.92 -18.00
CA ALA A 42 -1.09 -8.14 -16.57
C ALA A 42 -0.81 -6.89 -15.71
N ASP A 43 0.17 -6.07 -16.08
CA ASP A 43 0.60 -4.89 -15.30
C ASP A 43 -0.09 -3.60 -15.72
N ASN A 44 -1.12 -3.69 -16.59
CA ASN A 44 -1.67 -2.53 -17.27
C ASN A 44 -2.70 -1.73 -16.48
N PHE A 45 -3.30 -2.30 -15.45
CA PHE A 45 -4.51 -1.72 -14.85
C PHE A 45 -4.24 -0.89 -13.59
N PHE A 46 -3.27 -1.28 -12.76
CA PHE A 46 -3.13 -0.73 -11.41
C PHE A 46 -1.67 -0.58 -10.97
N ASP A 47 -1.41 0.42 -10.14
CA ASP A 47 -0.16 0.53 -9.38
C ASP A 47 -0.38 0.03 -7.95
N HIS A 48 0.65 -0.55 -7.34
CA HIS A 48 0.57 -0.98 -5.95
C HIS A 48 1.92 -0.90 -5.23
N ILE A 49 1.84 -0.81 -3.91
CA ILE A 49 2.94 -1.11 -2.99
C ILE A 49 2.56 -2.30 -2.12
N SER A 50 3.53 -3.09 -1.71
CA SER A 50 3.35 -4.19 -0.76
C SER A 50 4.23 -3.94 0.46
N LEU A 51 3.62 -4.00 1.64
CA LEU A 51 4.28 -3.73 2.92
C LEU A 51 4.18 -4.96 3.81
N THR A 52 5.27 -5.30 4.48
CA THR A 52 5.28 -6.16 5.64
C THR A 52 4.47 -5.53 6.78
N ARG A 53 4.23 -6.30 7.85
CA ARG A 53 3.57 -5.75 9.04
C ARG A 53 4.33 -4.59 9.65
N GLU A 54 5.66 -4.67 9.68
CA GLU A 54 6.49 -3.65 10.31
C GLU A 54 6.52 -2.37 9.48
N GLU A 55 6.75 -2.48 8.17
CA GLU A 55 6.69 -1.32 7.27
C GLU A 55 5.31 -0.64 7.29
N ALA A 56 4.22 -1.42 7.36
CA ALA A 56 2.88 -0.88 7.49
C ALA A 56 2.66 -0.15 8.83
N ARG A 57 3.30 -0.61 9.91
CA ARG A 57 3.27 0.06 11.22
C ARG A 57 4.00 1.39 11.18
N GLU A 58 5.22 1.41 10.63
CA GLU A 58 6.02 2.63 10.48
C GLU A 58 5.29 3.67 9.64
N LEU A 59 4.81 3.28 8.45
CA LEU A 59 4.02 4.16 7.59
C LEU A 59 2.77 4.69 8.29
N SER A 60 2.10 3.90 9.14
CA SER A 60 0.92 4.37 9.88
C SER A 60 1.24 5.51 10.86
N ILE A 61 2.44 5.50 11.45
CA ILE A 61 2.91 6.57 12.34
C ILE A 61 3.18 7.83 11.53
N GLU A 62 3.87 7.70 10.40
CA GLU A 62 4.17 8.82 9.49
C GLU A 62 2.88 9.48 8.97
N LEU A 63 1.91 8.67 8.53
CA LEU A 63 0.61 9.17 8.08
C LEU A 63 -0.16 9.86 9.21
N MET A 64 -0.05 9.36 10.45
CA MET A 64 -0.67 10.00 11.62
C MET A 64 0.01 11.33 11.95
N LEU A 65 1.34 11.42 11.84
CA LEU A 65 2.07 12.67 12.01
C LEU A 65 1.64 13.69 10.95
N PHE A 66 1.60 13.29 9.67
CA PHE A 66 1.12 14.12 8.57
C PHE A 66 -0.31 14.62 8.78
N ALA A 67 -1.24 13.72 9.13
CA ALA A 67 -2.63 14.09 9.38
C ALA A 67 -2.80 15.12 10.52
N ASN A 68 -1.87 15.12 11.48
CA ASN A 68 -1.87 16.02 12.63
C ASN A 68 -0.95 17.24 12.47
N LYS A 69 -0.37 17.49 11.28
CA LYS A 69 0.57 18.59 11.01
C LYS A 69 1.83 18.52 11.89
N ARG A 70 2.35 17.31 12.09
CA ARG A 70 3.53 16.99 12.91
C ARG A 70 4.62 16.26 12.12
N GLU A 71 4.47 16.19 10.80
CA GLU A 71 5.49 15.70 9.89
C GLU A 71 6.74 16.58 9.94
N GLU A 72 7.91 15.97 9.71
CA GLU A 72 9.20 16.64 9.63
C GLU A 72 9.77 16.49 8.20
N GLU A 73 10.42 17.54 7.70
CA GLU A 73 11.11 17.47 6.41
C GLU A 73 12.36 16.60 6.52
N SER A 74 12.61 15.77 5.50
CA SER A 74 13.89 15.05 5.38
C SER A 74 15.00 16.05 5.04
N LEU A 75 16.14 15.92 5.71
CA LEU A 75 17.38 16.64 5.41
C LEU A 75 18.14 16.01 4.23
#